data_AF-A0A2V7AIQ2-F1
#
_entry.id   AF-A0A2V7AIQ2-F1
#
_cell.length_a   1.000
_cell.length_b   1.000
_cell.length_c   1.000
_cell.angle_alpha   90.00
_cell.angle_beta   90.00
_cell.angle_gamma   90.00
#
_symmetry.space_group_name_H-M   'P 1'
#
loop_
_entity.id
_entity.type
_entity.pdbx_description
1 polymer ?
#
loop_
_entity_poly.entity_id
_entity_poly.type
_entity_poly.pdbx_seq_one_letter_code
_entity_poly.pdbx_strand_id
1 'polypeptide(L)'
;MANERGLLPKARREDLSDEARGLLERWYRNAYQDDNLFLTMARRPGLLDATWGFIRYIYGGGSRIESELFELVRVKLAWNNQCVH
;
A
#
# COMPACT_ATOMS: atom_id res chain seq x y z
N MET A 1 -6.84 -10.97 -2.50
CA MET A 1 -8.09 -10.94 -3.31
C MET A 1 -8.54 -9.50 -3.47
N ALA A 2 -8.75 -9.04 -4.70
CA ALA A 2 -9.43 -7.77 -4.93
C ALA A 2 -10.86 -7.90 -4.40
N ASN A 3 -11.25 -7.14 -3.37
CA ASN A 3 -12.61 -7.21 -2.86
C ASN A 3 -13.46 -6.13 -3.55
N GLU A 4 -14.76 -6.41 -3.73
CA GLU A 4 -15.73 -5.50 -4.35
C GLU A 4 -16.34 -4.52 -3.33
N ARG A 5 -15.78 -4.46 -2.11
CA ARG A 5 -16.31 -3.63 -1.02
C ARG A 5 -15.79 -2.19 -1.04
N GLY A 6 -14.84 -1.89 -1.91
CA GLY A 6 -14.29 -0.54 -2.06
C GLY A 6 -15.29 0.41 -2.73
N LEU A 7 -15.50 1.58 -2.12
CA LEU A 7 -16.38 2.64 -2.65
C LEU A 7 -15.69 3.52 -3.70
N LEU A 8 -14.35 3.48 -3.76
CA LEU A 8 -13.57 4.26 -4.71
C LEU A 8 -13.21 3.42 -5.93
N PRO A 9 -13.25 4.01 -7.14
CA PRO A 9 -12.82 3.32 -8.35
C PRO A 9 -11.33 3.01 -8.27
N LYS A 10 -10.94 1.85 -8.78
CA LYS A 10 -9.54 1.43 -8.88
C LYS A 10 -8.97 1.80 -10.25
N ALA A 11 -7.66 1.97 -10.33
CA ALA A 11 -6.97 2.08 -11.61
C ALA A 11 -7.08 0.75 -12.34
N ARG A 12 -7.32 0.80 -13.65
CA ARG A 12 -7.20 -0.38 -14.49
C ARG A 12 -5.73 -0.69 -14.70
N ARG A 13 -5.36 -1.96 -14.72
CA ARG A 13 -3.94 -2.38 -14.79
C ARG A 13 -3.31 -1.99 -16.12
N GLU A 14 -4.10 -2.01 -17.19
CA GLU A 14 -3.72 -1.59 -18.53
C GLU A 14 -3.40 -0.08 -18.62
N ASP A 15 -3.97 0.74 -17.73
CA ASP A 15 -3.75 2.19 -17.70
C ASP A 15 -2.57 2.60 -16.79
N LEU A 16 -1.94 1.65 -16.10
CA LEU A 16 -0.79 1.95 -15.26
C LEU A 16 0.42 2.33 -16.11
N SER A 17 1.13 3.38 -15.68
CA SER A 17 2.46 3.67 -16.19
C SER A 17 3.42 2.50 -15.93
N ASP A 18 4.50 2.41 -16.70
CA ASP A 18 5.50 1.36 -16.54
C ASP A 18 6.11 1.35 -15.14
N GLU A 19 6.32 2.53 -14.56
CA GLU A 19 6.79 2.68 -13.18
C GLU A 19 5.79 2.11 -12.17
N ALA A 20 4.52 2.48 -12.28
CA ALA A 20 3.47 2.00 -11.39
C ALA A 20 3.25 0.48 -11.53
N ARG A 21 3.43 -0.06 -12.73
CA ARG A 21 3.39 -1.50 -12.99
C ARG A 21 4.53 -2.23 -12.27
N GLY A 22 5.75 -1.72 -12.37
CA GLY A 22 6.90 -2.27 -11.64
C GLY A 22 6.75 -2.16 -10.12
N LEU A 23 6.11 -1.10 -9.62
CA LEU A 23 5.76 -0.97 -8.20
C LEU A 23 4.73 -2.01 -7.75
N LEU A 24 3.69 -2.26 -8.57
CA LEU A 24 2.67 -3.27 -8.30
C LEU A 24 3.26 -4.69 -8.24
N GLU A 25 4.22 -5.01 -9.12
CA GLU A 25 4.93 -6.29 -9.06
C GLU A 25 5.74 -6.46 -7.77
N ARG A 26 6.43 -5.40 -7.34
CA ARG A 26 7.14 -5.39 -6.05
C ARG A 26 6.18 -5.54 -4.87
N TRP A 27 5.03 -4.89 -4.94
CA TRP A 27 3.98 -4.98 -3.92
C TRP A 27 3.51 -6.43 -3.73
N TYR A 28 3.21 -7.14 -4.82
CA TYR A 28 2.80 -8.55 -4.73
C TYR A 28 3.87 -9.45 -4.14
N ARG A 29 5.14 -9.17 -4.43
CA ARG A 29 6.25 -9.98 -3.93
C ARG A 29 6.54 -9.74 -2.45
N ASN A 30 6.40 -8.50 -1.99
CA ASN A 30 6.99 -8.07 -0.72
C ASN A 30 5.96 -7.72 0.37
N ALA A 31 4.72 -7.39 0.00
CA ALA A 31 3.76 -6.78 0.94
C ALA A 31 2.47 -7.59 1.08
N TYR A 32 1.61 -7.57 0.06
CA TYR A 32 0.27 -8.17 0.13
C TYR A 32 -0.09 -8.89 -1.17
N GLN A 33 -0.92 -9.93 -1.04
CA GLN A 33 -1.48 -10.66 -2.18
C GLN A 33 -2.73 -9.99 -2.79
N ASP A 34 -3.24 -8.92 -2.19
CA ASP A 34 -4.31 -8.09 -2.76
C ASP A 34 -3.76 -6.79 -3.33
N ASP A 35 -4.49 -6.21 -4.27
CA ASP A 35 -4.11 -4.97 -4.95
C ASP A 35 -5.09 -3.83 -4.68
N ASN A 36 -6.01 -3.98 -3.71
CA ASN A 36 -7.08 -3.02 -3.50
C ASN A 36 -6.52 -1.66 -3.14
N LEU A 37 -5.65 -1.62 -2.12
CA LEU A 37 -5.05 -0.37 -1.65
C LEU A 37 -4.20 0.25 -2.76
N PHE A 38 -3.33 -0.55 -3.39
CA PHE A 38 -2.44 -0.08 -4.45
C PHE A 38 -3.22 0.52 -5.63
N LEU A 39 -4.15 -0.23 -6.23
CA LEU A 39 -4.88 0.24 -7.41
C LEU A 39 -5.85 1.38 -7.10
N THR A 40 -6.37 1.46 -5.87
CA THR A 40 -7.14 2.63 -5.44
C THR A 40 -6.27 3.88 -5.43
N MET A 41 -5.05 3.81 -4.87
CA MET A 41 -4.13 4.94 -4.84
C MET A 41 -3.57 5.28 -6.22
N ALA A 42 -3.35 4.28 -7.09
CA ALA A 42 -2.82 4.50 -8.43
C ALA A 42 -3.71 5.39 -9.32
N ARG A 43 -4.99 5.58 -8.98
CA ARG A 43 -5.86 6.60 -9.62
C ARG A 43 -5.42 8.03 -9.35
N ARG A 44 -4.62 8.25 -8.31
CA ARG A 44 -4.11 9.54 -7.86
C ARG A 44 -2.58 9.40 -7.69
N PRO A 45 -1.79 9.56 -8.77
CA PRO A 45 -0.35 9.25 -8.75
C PRO A 45 0.43 9.92 -7.60
N GLY A 46 0.12 11.17 -7.26
CA GLY A 46 0.76 11.84 -6.11
C GLY A 46 0.46 11.21 -4.75
N LEU A 47 -0.73 10.61 -4.57
CA LEU A 47 -1.05 9.85 -3.37
C LEU A 47 -0.28 8.53 -3.33
N LEU A 48 -0.17 7.84 -4.47
CA LEU A 48 0.61 6.61 -4.57
C LEU A 48 2.08 6.86 -4.24
N ASP A 49 2.67 7.93 -4.79
CA ASP A 49 4.06 8.32 -4.54
C ASP A 49 4.30 8.63 -3.05
N ALA A 50 3.46 9.46 -2.45
CA ALA A 50 3.55 9.78 -1.02
C ALA A 50 3.45 8.53 -0.12
N THR A 51 2.48 7.65 -0.40
CA THR A 51 2.32 6.40 0.36
C THR A 51 3.53 5.48 0.18
N TRP A 52 4.07 5.37 -1.03
CA TRP A 52 5.24 4.54 -1.28
C TRP A 52 6.51 5.09 -0.62
N GLY A 53 6.66 6.42 -0.59
CA GLY A 53 7.70 7.09 0.18
C GLY A 53 7.64 6.73 1.67
N PHE A 54 6.44 6.76 2.26
CA PHE A 54 6.24 6.37 3.65
C PHE A 54 6.52 4.88 3.92
N ILE A 55 6.03 3.98 3.05
CA ILE A 55 6.33 2.54 3.14
C ILE A 55 7.85 2.30 3.06
N ARG A 56 8.55 2.97 2.14
CA ARG A 56 10.01 2.86 2.02
C ARG A 56 10.73 3.36 3.26
N TYR A 57 10.24 4.42 3.89
CA TYR A 57 10.81 4.92 5.14
C TYR A 57 10.66 3.89 6.27
N ILE A 58 9.47 3.31 6.44
CA ILE A 58 9.20 2.34 7.51
C ILE A 58 9.94 1.01 7.29
N TYR A 59 9.78 0.42 6.10
CA TYR A 59 10.21 -0.96 5.84
C TYR A 59 11.50 -1.06 5.00
N GLY A 60 11.93 0.02 4.37
CA GLY A 60 13.11 0.05 3.50
C GLY A 60 14.41 0.45 4.20
N GLY A 61 14.44 0.46 5.53
CA GLY A 61 15.64 0.78 6.33
C GLY A 61 15.94 2.27 6.49
N GLY A 62 15.01 3.16 6.14
CA GLY A 62 15.14 4.61 6.38
C GLY A 62 14.87 5.00 7.84
N SER A 63 14.15 4.16 8.58
CA SER A 63 13.82 4.32 9.99
C SER A 63 14.92 3.75 10.91
N ARG A 64 15.08 4.35 12.10
CA ARG A 64 15.87 3.80 13.22
C ARG A 64 15.09 2.80 14.09
N ILE A 65 13.77 2.77 13.96
CA ILE A 65 12.87 1.83 14.62
C ILE A 65 12.77 0.57 13.75
N GLU A 66 12.83 -0.59 14.39
CA GLU A 66 12.67 -1.91 13.80
C GLU A 66 11.29 -2.08 13.15
N SER A 67 11.25 -2.76 12.00
CA SER A 67 10.04 -2.96 11.22
C SER A 67 8.92 -3.67 12.00
N GLU A 68 9.29 -4.59 12.87
CA GLU A 68 8.40 -5.38 13.71
C GLU A 68 7.67 -4.50 14.73
N LEU A 69 8.35 -3.48 15.29
CA LEU A 69 7.73 -2.52 16.19
C LEU A 69 6.75 -1.61 15.45
N PHE A 70 7.09 -1.23 14.21
CA PHE A 70 6.14 -0.49 13.36
C PHE A 70 4.89 -1.31 13.06
N GLU A 71 5.01 -2.61 12.82
CA GLU A 71 3.86 -3.48 12.61
C GLU A 71 2.95 -3.53 13.84
N LEU A 72 3.51 -3.59 15.06
CA LEU A 72 2.71 -3.54 16.29
C LEU A 72 1.92 -2.23 16.41
N VAL A 73 2.57 -1.09 16.12
CA VAL A 73 1.90 0.22 16.13
C VAL A 73 0.82 0.28 15.04
N ARG A 74 1.12 -0.21 13.83
CA ARG A 74 0.18 -0.26 12.71
C ARG A 74 -1.07 -1.06 13.07
N VAL A 75 -0.91 -2.25 13.62
CA VAL A 75 -2.03 -3.12 14.05
C VAL A 75 -2.83 -2.47 15.18
N LYS A 76 -2.15 -1.90 16.19
CA LYS A 76 -2.83 -1.23 17.30
C LYS A 76 -3.65 -0.03 16.83
N LEU A 77 -3.10 0.78 15.92
CA LEU A 77 -3.79 1.93 15.35
C LEU A 77 -4.94 1.49 14.44
N ALA A 78 -4.75 0.47 13.60
CA ALA A 78 -5.83 -0.09 12.77
C ALA A 78 -6.99 -0.57 13.64
N TRP A 79 -6.70 -1.31 14.72
CA TRP A 79 -7.70 -1.75 15.69
C TRP A 79 -8.43 -0.57 16.34
N ASN A 80 -7.70 0.41 16.87
CA ASN A 80 -8.29 1.58 17.52
C ASN A 80 -9.19 2.37 16.56
N ASN A 81 -8.86 2.39 15.27
CA ASN A 81 -9.63 3.08 14.23
C ASN A 81 -10.66 2.18 13.53
N GLN A 82 -10.85 0.94 14.00
CA GLN A 82 -11.77 -0.03 13.40
C GLN A 82 -11.51 -0.25 11.89
N CYS A 83 -10.24 -0.16 11.49
CA CYS A 83 -9.81 -0.42 10.12
C CYS A 83 -9.77 -1.93 9.90
N VAL A 84 -10.68 -2.41 9.05
CA VAL A 84 -10.75 -3.82 8.65
C VAL A 84 -9.68 -4.11 7.60
N HIS A 85 -8.75 -5.01 7.96
CA HIS A 85 -7.77 -5.58 7.03
C HIS A 85 -8.36 -6.76 6.25
#